data_AF-A0A3M1FL61-F1
#
_entry.id   AF-A0A3M1FL61-F1
#
_cell.length_a   1.000
_cell.length_b   1.000
_cell.length_c   1.000
_cell.angle_alpha   90.00
_cell.angle_beta   90.00
_cell.angle_gamma   90.00
#
_symmetry.space_group_name_H-M   'P 1'
#
loop_
_entity.id
_entity.type
_entity.pdbx_description
1 polymer ?
#
loop_
_entity_poly.entity_id
_entity_poly.type
_entity_poly.pdbx_seq_one_letter_code
_entity_poly.pdbx_strand_id
1 'polypeptide(L)'
;MNVHLAERFHWGSDTEGLKEDVASELQGIGVTWAREEFNWSQMETVKGTINWNKTDEAIQAYKEQGIEILGLLSYTPEWARDETVTSECDDFRYRPPKDFGT
;
A
#
# COMPACT_ATOMS: atom_id res chain seq x y z
N MET A 1 2.85 14.20 -2.75
CA MET A 1 3.57 13.56 -3.89
C MET A 1 3.22 12.07 -3.91
N ASN A 2 3.22 11.40 -5.08
CA ASN A 2 3.08 9.94 -5.14
C ASN A 2 4.39 9.28 -4.75
N VAL A 3 4.43 8.69 -3.56
CA VAL A 3 5.60 7.98 -3.04
C VAL A 3 5.07 6.68 -2.47
N HIS A 4 5.47 5.56 -3.07
CA HIS A 4 5.02 4.23 -2.64
C HIS A 4 6.16 3.62 -1.82
N LEU A 5 6.30 3.99 -0.54
CA LEU A 5 7.32 3.36 0.29
C LEU A 5 6.97 1.89 0.53
N ALA A 6 5.75 1.58 0.97
CA ALA A 6 5.35 0.21 1.28
C ALA A 6 5.48 -0.74 0.08
N GLU A 7 5.22 -0.28 -1.14
CA GLU A 7 5.32 -1.12 -2.35
C GLU A 7 6.66 -1.06 -3.08
N ARG A 8 7.51 -0.02 -2.85
CA ARG A 8 8.89 0.01 -3.40
C ARG A 8 9.74 -1.13 -2.89
N PHE A 9 9.31 -1.76 -1.80
CA PHE A 9 9.94 -2.89 -1.18
C PHE A 9 9.30 -4.17 -1.73
N HIS A 10 10.06 -4.93 -2.52
CA HIS A 10 9.63 -6.25 -2.95
C HIS A 10 9.34 -7.09 -1.70
N TRP A 11 8.17 -7.73 -1.64
CA TRP A 11 7.74 -8.51 -0.49
C TRP A 11 8.80 -9.59 -0.17
N GLY A 12 9.58 -9.40 0.90
CA GLY A 12 10.68 -10.28 1.30
C GLY A 12 12.10 -9.67 1.29
N SER A 13 12.31 -8.43 0.87
CA SER A 13 13.63 -7.76 0.98
C SER A 13 13.83 -7.06 2.34
N ASP A 14 15.05 -7.14 2.89
CA ASP A 14 15.49 -6.34 4.05
C ASP A 14 15.66 -4.88 3.62
N THR A 15 14.92 -3.99 4.29
CA THR A 15 14.77 -2.58 3.88
C THR A 15 14.89 -1.61 5.06
N GLU A 16 15.40 -2.08 6.19
CA GLU A 16 15.64 -1.21 7.34
C GLU A 16 16.66 -0.11 6.98
N GLY A 17 16.36 1.14 7.35
CA GLY A 17 17.15 2.34 7.03
C GLY A 17 16.76 3.04 5.73
N LEU A 18 16.35 2.30 4.69
CA LEU A 18 15.92 2.90 3.42
C LEU A 18 14.64 3.76 3.57
N LYS A 19 13.80 3.44 4.55
CA LYS A 19 12.52 4.12 4.78
C LYS A 19 12.75 5.51 5.38
N GLU A 20 13.58 5.55 6.40
CA GLU A 20 13.95 6.76 7.13
C GLU A 20 14.73 7.72 6.21
N ASP A 21 15.65 7.20 5.41
CA ASP A 21 16.42 8.01 4.45
C ASP A 21 15.51 8.68 3.41
N VAL A 22 14.61 7.92 2.78
CA VAL A 22 13.68 8.49 1.78
C VAL A 22 12.72 9.48 2.42
N ALA A 23 12.19 9.18 3.61
CA ALA A 23 11.30 10.10 4.31
C ALA A 23 12.02 11.41 4.69
N SER A 24 13.27 11.31 5.15
CA SER A 24 14.13 12.46 5.48
C SER A 24 14.44 13.31 4.23
N GLU A 25 14.77 12.69 3.10
CA GLU A 25 15.00 13.40 1.83
C GLU A 25 13.75 14.16 1.38
N LEU A 26 12.56 13.55 1.48
CA LEU A 26 11.29 14.17 1.13
C LEU A 26 11.00 15.39 2.00
N GLN A 27 11.25 15.29 3.31
CA GLN A 27 11.14 16.41 4.23
C GLN A 27 12.11 17.53 3.86
N GLY A 28 13.36 17.18 3.54
CA GLY A 28 14.42 18.13 3.17
C GLY A 28 14.11 18.96 1.92
N ILE A 29 13.26 18.45 1.01
CA ILE A 29 12.76 19.17 -0.17
C ILE A 29 11.38 19.82 0.04
N GLY A 30 10.85 19.82 1.26
CA GLY A 30 9.61 20.51 1.65
C GLY A 30 8.31 19.73 1.38
N VAL A 31 8.38 18.41 1.20
CA VAL A 31 7.17 17.58 1.10
C VAL A 31 6.51 17.45 2.48
N THR A 32 5.21 17.74 2.55
CA THR A 32 4.42 17.65 3.78
C THR A 32 3.36 16.56 3.76
N TRP A 33 3.11 15.95 2.59
CA TRP A 33 2.20 14.82 2.44
C TRP A 33 2.67 13.81 1.39
N ALA A 34 2.50 12.53 1.71
CA ALA A 34 2.75 11.40 0.83
C ALA A 34 1.44 10.68 0.50
N ARG A 35 1.32 10.19 -0.74
CA ARG A 35 0.26 9.25 -1.14
C ARG A 35 0.83 7.84 -1.09
N GLU A 36 0.33 7.01 -0.18
CA GLU A 36 0.80 5.64 0.06
C GLU A 36 -0.25 4.61 -0.36
N GLU A 37 0.19 3.50 -0.93
CA GLU A 37 -0.68 2.42 -1.40
C GLU A 37 -0.63 1.23 -0.43
N PHE A 38 -1.82 0.81 0.01
CA PHE A 38 -2.03 -0.35 0.84
C PHE A 38 -2.53 -1.49 -0.02
N ASN A 39 -1.64 -2.43 -0.33
CA ASN A 39 -1.94 -3.57 -1.16
C ASN A 39 -2.75 -4.61 -0.38
N TRP A 40 -4.08 -4.54 -0.48
CA TRP A 40 -4.98 -5.42 0.28
C TRP A 40 -4.73 -6.89 -0.02
N SER A 41 -4.43 -7.24 -1.27
CA SER A 41 -4.10 -8.60 -1.69
C SER A 41 -2.86 -9.20 -1.00
N GLN A 42 -1.90 -8.37 -0.60
CA GLN A 42 -0.70 -8.79 0.13
C GLN A 42 -0.89 -8.70 1.65
N MET A 43 -1.64 -7.70 2.11
CA MET A 43 -1.92 -7.50 3.53
C MET A 43 -2.85 -8.57 4.09
N GLU A 44 -3.87 -9.00 3.34
CA GLU A 44 -4.89 -9.96 3.78
C GLU A 44 -5.00 -11.11 2.79
N THR A 45 -3.94 -11.92 2.71
CA THR A 45 -3.91 -13.10 1.83
C THR A 45 -4.98 -14.13 2.19
N VAL A 46 -5.31 -14.24 3.48
CA VAL A 46 -6.41 -15.06 4.01
C VAL A 46 -7.41 -14.16 4.72
N LYS A 47 -8.68 -14.26 4.36
CA LYS A 47 -9.77 -13.48 4.96
C LYS A 47 -9.69 -13.50 6.49
N GLY A 48 -9.70 -12.33 7.11
CA GLY A 48 -9.62 -12.10 8.54
C GLY A 48 -8.20 -12.11 9.12
N THR A 49 -7.16 -12.36 8.31
CA THR A 49 -5.76 -12.39 8.76
C THR A 49 -4.97 -11.29 8.06
N ILE A 50 -4.86 -10.14 8.70
CA ILE A 50 -4.16 -8.97 8.15
C ILE A 50 -2.75 -8.89 8.73
N ASN A 51 -1.74 -8.78 7.86
CA ASN A 51 -0.36 -8.48 8.22
C ASN A 51 -0.10 -6.96 8.10
N TRP A 52 0.05 -6.30 9.24
CA TRP A 52 0.26 -4.85 9.33
C TRP A 52 1.73 -4.43 9.30
N ASN A 53 2.68 -5.35 9.47
CA ASN A 53 4.08 -5.02 9.77
C ASN A 53 4.68 -4.00 8.79
N LYS A 54 4.58 -4.24 7.49
CA LYS A 54 5.16 -3.34 6.47
C LYS A 54 4.45 -1.99 6.38
N THR A 55 3.14 -1.99 6.58
CA THR A 55 2.32 -0.78 6.65
C THR A 55 2.70 0.07 7.85
N ASP A 56 2.80 -0.55 9.03
CA ASP A 56 3.17 0.13 10.27
C ASP A 56 4.58 0.72 10.18
N GLU A 57 5.54 -0.04 9.66
CA GLU A 57 6.92 0.44 9.44
C GLU A 57 6.95 1.67 8.50
N ALA A 58 6.20 1.64 7.38
CA ALA A 58 6.17 2.77 6.44
C ALA A 58 5.49 4.01 7.04
N ILE A 59 4.37 3.83 7.74
CA ILE A 59 3.65 4.91 8.42
C ILE A 59 4.53 5.53 9.50
N GLN A 60 5.27 4.72 10.26
CA GLN A 60 6.18 5.22 11.28
C GLN A 60 7.27 6.09 10.67
N ALA A 61 7.94 5.66 9.60
CA ALA A 61 8.98 6.44 8.94
C ALA A 61 8.49 7.81 8.44
N TYR A 62 7.29 7.88 7.87
CA TYR A 62 6.69 9.18 7.49
C TYR A 62 6.36 10.06 8.69
N LYS A 63 5.77 9.47 9.75
CA LYS A 63 5.40 10.21 10.97
C LYS A 63 6.60 10.78 11.70
N GLU A 64 7.72 10.06 11.74
CA GLU A 64 8.98 10.53 12.33
C GLU A 64 9.54 11.76 11.61
N GLN A 65 9.19 11.96 10.34
CA GLN A 65 9.59 13.12 9.53
C GLN A 65 8.50 14.19 9.42
N GLY A 66 7.38 14.05 10.14
CA GLY A 66 6.26 15.00 10.10
C GLY A 66 5.51 15.03 8.77
N ILE A 67 5.55 13.93 8.00
CA ILE A 67 4.86 13.79 6.71
C ILE A 67 3.47 13.17 6.94
N GLU A 68 2.43 13.86 6.48
CA GLU A 68 1.05 13.36 6.49
C GLU A 68 0.83 12.32 5.38
N ILE A 69 -0.10 11.38 5.59
CA ILE A 69 -0.32 10.25 4.68
C ILE A 69 -1.74 10.26 4.13
N LEU A 70 -1.86 10.29 2.81
CA LEU A 70 -3.07 9.92 2.09
C LEU A 70 -2.98 8.46 1.67
N GLY A 71 -3.70 7.60 2.38
CA GLY A 71 -3.76 6.17 2.11
C GLY A 71 -4.71 5.80 0.97
N LEU A 72 -4.27 4.89 0.09
CA LEU A 72 -5.12 4.26 -0.91
C LEU A 72 -5.15 2.76 -0.67
N LEU A 73 -6.33 2.21 -0.42
CA LEU A 73 -6.51 0.77 -0.40
C LEU A 73 -6.67 0.29 -1.84
N SER A 74 -5.72 -0.53 -2.29
CA SER A 74 -5.65 -1.05 -3.66
C SER A 74 -5.58 -2.57 -3.69
N TYR A 75 -5.85 -3.13 -4.87
CA TYR A 75 -5.72 -4.56 -5.20
C TYR A 75 -6.56 -5.50 -4.34
N THR A 76 -7.72 -5.89 -4.86
CA THR A 76 -8.63 -6.81 -4.17
C THR A 76 -8.02 -8.21 -4.03
N PRO A 77 -7.98 -8.79 -2.81
CA PRO A 77 -7.52 -10.16 -2.59
C PRO A 77 -8.45 -11.16 -3.30
N GLU A 78 -7.91 -12.31 -3.67
CA GLU A 78 -8.64 -13.35 -4.40
C GLU A 78 -9.95 -13.75 -3.71
N TRP A 79 -9.94 -13.87 -2.37
CA TRP A 79 -11.14 -14.26 -1.62
C TRP A 79 -12.26 -13.20 -1.64
N ALA A 80 -11.93 -11.93 -1.89
CA ALA A 80 -12.88 -10.80 -1.93
C ALA A 80 -13.26 -10.38 -3.35
N ARG A 81 -12.50 -10.81 -4.35
CA ARG A 81 -12.61 -10.36 -5.74
C ARG A 81 -13.92 -10.79 -6.39
N ASP A 82 -14.48 -9.90 -7.22
CA ASP A 82 -15.54 -10.25 -8.16
C ASP A 82 -14.96 -10.95 -9.40
N GLU A 83 -15.20 -12.24 -9.51
CA GLU A 83 -14.75 -13.07 -10.64
C GLU A 83 -15.67 -12.94 -11.87
N THR A 84 -16.83 -12.27 -11.75
CA THR A 84 -17.79 -12.10 -12.85
C THR A 84 -17.44 -10.92 -13.76
N VAL A 85 -16.52 -10.04 -13.32
CA VAL A 85 -16.05 -8.90 -14.10
C VAL A 85 -15.03 -9.38 -15.14
N THR A 86 -15.48 -9.49 -16.39
CA THR A 86 -14.64 -9.77 -17.56
C THR A 86 -14.58 -8.52 -18.45
N SER A 87 -13.50 -7.74 -18.36
CA SER A 87 -13.27 -6.59 -19.26
C SER A 87 -11.99 -6.79 -20.07
N GLU A 88 -11.87 -6.14 -21.23
CA GLU A 88 -10.76 -6.32 -22.18
C GLU A 88 -9.35 -6.06 -21.59
N CYS A 89 -9.24 -5.32 -20.48
CA CYS A 89 -8.01 -5.17 -19.68
C CYS A 89 -8.02 -6.15 -18.51
N ASP A 90 -7.92 -7.45 -18.79
CA ASP A 90 -8.18 -8.52 -17.82
C ASP A 90 -7.00 -8.82 -16.87
N ASP A 91 -6.51 -7.79 -16.19
CA ASP A 91 -5.60 -7.97 -15.06
C ASP A 91 -6.43 -8.15 -13.79
N PHE A 92 -6.50 -9.40 -13.35
CA PHE A 92 -7.24 -9.83 -12.17
C PHE A 92 -6.88 -9.01 -10.91
N ARG A 93 -5.68 -8.41 -10.85
CA ARG A 93 -5.25 -7.58 -9.70
C ARG A 93 -6.11 -6.34 -9.50
N TYR A 94 -6.76 -5.84 -10.55
CA TYR A 94 -7.57 -4.61 -10.51
C TYR A 94 -9.08 -4.87 -10.46
N ARG A 95 -9.52 -6.13 -10.36
CA ARG A 95 -10.95 -6.43 -10.24
C ARG A 95 -11.50 -5.92 -8.89
N PRO A 96 -12.72 -5.38 -8.87
CA PRO A 96 -13.30 -4.81 -7.65
C PRO A 96 -13.67 -5.91 -6.63
N PRO A 97 -13.96 -5.53 -5.38
CA PRO A 97 -14.58 -6.42 -4.41
C PRO A 97 -15.99 -6.83 -4.85
N LYS A 98 -16.36 -8.09 -4.61
CA LYS A 98 -17.68 -8.65 -4.96
C LYS A 98 -18.86 -8.07 -4.17
N ASP A 99 -18.57 -7.35 -3.11
CA ASP A 99 -19.51 -6.64 -2.23
C ASP A 99 -19.44 -5.11 -2.40
N PHE A 100 -18.76 -4.61 -3.44
CA PHE A 100 -18.65 -3.19 -3.69
C PHE A 100 -19.98 -2.58 -4.15
N GLY A 101 -20.61 -1.76 -3.30
CA GLY A 101 -21.81 -0.99 -3.65
C GLY A 101 -23.15 -1.72 -3.47
N THR A 102 -23.16 -2.86 -2.77
CA THR A 102 -24.36 -3.65 -2.44
C THR A 102 -24.74 -3.57 -0.97
#